data_AF-A0A8J6YNH6-F1
#
_entry.id   AF-A0A8J6YNH6-F1
#
_cell.length_a   1.000
_cell.length_b   1.000
_cell.length_c   1.000
_cell.angle_alpha   90.00
_cell.angle_beta   90.00
_cell.angle_gamma   90.00
#
_symmetry.space_group_name_H-M   'P 1'
#
loop_
_entity.id
_entity.type
_entity.pdbx_description
1 polymer ?
#
loop_
_entity_poly.entity_id
_entity_poly.type
_entity_poly.pdbx_seq_one_letter_code
_entity_poly.pdbx_strand_id
1 'polypeptide(L)'
;MNREWRRVIRLLLLPLLLQLFIPLAAYASPIPHPIGDIYVQDFAHLLSAEEKENLIRLGREVEDRTKAQVAVLTVSSLEGMTIEDFALQAFRAYQLGDKELNNGVLLVIAMNERKVRIEVGYGLEGALPDGKVGRILDEVTLPSLKENLPGQAIVKTYQVLVREVANEYGVKIQVPEGLPSLTEGKNDDTVHPLWP
;
A
#
# COMPACT_ATOMS: atom_id res chain seq x y z
N MET A 1 45.11 -24.92 41.47
CA MET A 1 44.11 -23.83 41.38
C MET A 1 43.18 -23.89 42.58
N ASN A 2 43.30 -22.90 43.48
CA ASN A 2 42.71 -22.92 44.82
C ASN A 2 41.17 -22.89 44.76
N ARG A 3 40.52 -23.55 45.72
CA ARG A 3 39.05 -23.62 45.82
C ARG A 3 38.40 -22.24 45.86
N GLU A 4 39.08 -21.27 46.44
CA GLU A 4 38.68 -19.86 46.49
C GLU A 4 38.71 -19.19 45.10
N TRP A 5 39.74 -19.44 44.29
CA TRP A 5 39.83 -18.89 42.93
C TRP A 5 38.75 -19.43 41.99
N ARG A 6 38.35 -20.70 42.15
CA ARG A 6 37.23 -21.29 41.40
C ARG A 6 35.89 -20.64 41.75
N ARG A 7 35.71 -20.14 42.98
CA ARG A 7 34.49 -19.40 43.39
C ARG A 7 34.47 -18.00 42.79
N VAL A 8 35.58 -17.29 42.80
CA VAL A 8 35.68 -15.93 42.22
C VAL A 8 35.48 -15.97 40.70
N ILE A 9 36.09 -16.95 40.01
CA ILE A 9 35.90 -17.14 38.56
C ILE A 9 34.43 -17.51 38.25
N ARG A 10 33.77 -18.37 39.05
CA ARG A 10 32.35 -18.67 38.87
C ARG A 10 31.45 -17.45 39.14
N LEU A 11 31.77 -16.63 40.13
CA LEU A 11 31.01 -15.42 40.46
C LEU A 11 31.16 -14.33 39.40
N LEU A 12 32.26 -14.29 38.65
CA LEU A 12 32.47 -13.37 37.53
C LEU A 12 31.96 -13.92 36.19
N LEU A 13 32.01 -15.23 35.95
CA LEU A 13 31.51 -15.84 34.70
C LEU A 13 29.98 -15.98 34.66
N LEU A 14 29.30 -16.11 35.81
CA LEU A 14 27.84 -16.25 35.86
C LEU A 14 27.08 -15.01 35.34
N PRO A 15 27.42 -13.75 35.71
CA PRO A 15 26.77 -12.57 35.14
C PRO A 15 27.16 -12.33 33.67
N LEU A 16 28.39 -12.71 33.26
CA LEU A 16 28.85 -12.61 31.87
C LEU A 16 28.12 -13.60 30.93
N LEU A 17 27.79 -14.80 31.43
CA LEU A 17 27.00 -15.79 30.69
C LEU A 17 25.52 -15.39 30.61
N LEU A 18 24.99 -14.67 31.61
CA LEU A 18 23.60 -14.18 31.61
C LEU A 18 23.37 -13.04 30.61
N GLN A 19 24.40 -12.25 30.27
CA GLN A 19 24.31 -11.19 29.27
C GLN A 19 24.23 -11.71 27.82
N LEU A 20 24.53 -13.00 27.59
CA LEU A 20 24.48 -13.61 26.26
C LEU A 20 23.05 -14.05 25.84
N PHE A 21 22.06 -13.88 26.71
CA PHE A 21 20.65 -14.24 26.49
C PHE A 21 19.72 -13.01 26.44
N ILE A 22 20.17 -11.88 25.89
CA ILE A 22 19.24 -10.84 25.47
C ILE A 22 18.65 -11.28 24.13
N PRO A 23 17.38 -11.71 24.05
CA PRO A 23 16.77 -11.97 22.76
C PRO A 23 16.78 -10.66 21.98
N LEU A 24 17.50 -10.64 20.86
CA LEU A 24 17.37 -9.57 19.89
C LEU A 24 15.95 -9.73 19.30
N ALA A 25 15.00 -8.97 19.84
CA ALA A 25 13.67 -8.90 19.25
C ALA A 25 13.85 -8.31 17.85
N ALA A 26 13.86 -9.19 16.84
CA ALA A 26 13.76 -8.75 15.46
C ALA A 26 12.36 -8.15 15.31
N TYR A 27 12.30 -6.82 15.21
CA TYR A 27 11.07 -6.15 14.79
C TYR A 27 10.81 -6.60 13.35
N ALA A 28 9.89 -7.54 13.18
CA ALA A 28 9.40 -7.89 11.86
C ALA A 28 8.77 -6.63 11.24
N SER A 29 9.10 -6.33 9.99
CA SER A 29 8.42 -5.27 9.25
C SER A 29 6.92 -5.59 9.26
N PRO A 30 6.04 -4.64 9.64
CA PRO A 30 4.60 -4.85 9.59
C PRO A 30 4.07 -4.87 8.15
N ILE A 31 4.90 -4.53 7.17
CA ILE A 31 4.54 -4.63 5.75
C ILE A 31 4.57 -6.11 5.34
N PRO A 32 3.44 -6.68 4.88
CA PRO A 32 3.41 -8.05 4.41
C PRO A 32 4.26 -8.20 3.14
N HIS A 33 4.86 -9.38 2.94
CA HIS A 33 5.61 -9.64 1.72
C HIS A 33 4.65 -9.91 0.55
N PRO A 34 4.92 -9.45 -0.68
CA PRO A 34 4.09 -9.73 -1.83
C PRO A 34 3.90 -11.23 -2.06
N ILE A 35 2.67 -11.63 -2.36
CA ILE A 35 2.29 -13.00 -2.72
C ILE A 35 1.65 -12.99 -4.10
N GLY A 36 2.15 -13.84 -5.00
CA GLY A 36 1.58 -13.98 -6.34
C GLY A 36 1.83 -12.74 -7.19
N ASP A 37 0.75 -12.22 -7.80
CA ASP A 37 0.83 -11.06 -8.70
C ASP A 37 0.83 -9.75 -7.90
N ILE A 38 1.85 -8.92 -8.11
CA ILE A 38 2.06 -7.69 -7.34
C ILE A 38 0.91 -6.69 -7.47
N TYR A 39 0.10 -6.75 -8.52
CA TYR A 39 -0.99 -5.81 -8.77
C TYR A 39 -2.11 -5.92 -7.74
N VAL A 40 -2.25 -7.08 -7.09
CA VAL A 40 -3.28 -7.31 -6.07
C VAL A 40 -2.69 -8.04 -4.87
N GLN A 41 -2.59 -7.32 -3.75
CA GLN A 41 -2.09 -7.82 -2.48
C GLN A 41 -3.22 -7.71 -1.44
N ASP A 42 -4.16 -8.66 -1.48
CA ASP A 42 -5.41 -8.62 -0.70
C ASP A 42 -5.33 -9.46 0.59
N PHE A 43 -4.68 -8.94 1.64
CA PHE A 43 -4.53 -9.61 2.94
C PHE A 43 -5.75 -9.44 3.85
N ALA A 44 -6.63 -8.47 3.57
CA ALA A 44 -7.88 -8.29 4.30
C ALA A 44 -9.07 -9.04 3.68
N HIS A 45 -8.85 -9.81 2.60
CA HIS A 45 -9.87 -10.60 1.92
C HIS A 45 -11.10 -9.78 1.47
N LEU A 46 -10.85 -8.58 0.93
CA LEU A 46 -11.90 -7.63 0.52
C LEU A 46 -12.37 -7.85 -0.92
N LEU A 47 -11.64 -8.64 -1.70
CA LEU A 47 -11.89 -8.85 -3.12
C LEU A 47 -12.30 -10.30 -3.40
N SER A 48 -13.32 -10.47 -4.22
CA SER A 48 -13.67 -11.75 -4.84
C SER A 48 -12.61 -12.19 -5.86
N ALA A 49 -12.62 -13.47 -6.25
CA ALA A 49 -11.67 -13.99 -7.23
C ALA A 49 -11.78 -13.29 -8.59
N GLU A 50 -13.02 -12.99 -9.04
CA GLU A 50 -13.27 -12.28 -10.29
C GLU A 50 -12.74 -10.84 -10.26
N GLU A 51 -12.94 -10.13 -9.14
CA GLU A 51 -12.38 -8.79 -8.97
C GLU A 51 -10.86 -8.82 -8.99
N LYS A 52 -10.22 -9.78 -8.30
CA LYS A 52 -8.75 -9.94 -8.32
C LYS A 52 -8.23 -10.15 -9.73
N GLU A 53 -8.83 -11.07 -10.49
CA GLU A 53 -8.44 -11.36 -11.86
C GLU A 53 -8.60 -10.13 -12.76
N ASN A 54 -9.69 -9.39 -12.60
CA ASN A 54 -9.92 -8.14 -13.32
C ASN A 54 -8.85 -7.08 -13.03
N LEU A 55 -8.50 -6.86 -11.76
CA LEU A 55 -7.46 -5.88 -11.39
C LEU A 55 -6.07 -6.31 -11.86
N ILE A 56 -5.72 -7.60 -11.74
CA ILE A 56 -4.46 -8.13 -12.25
C ILE A 56 -4.35 -7.91 -13.76
N ARG A 57 -5.43 -8.17 -14.51
CA ARG A 57 -5.46 -7.93 -15.96
C ARG A 57 -5.21 -6.46 -16.30
N LEU A 58 -5.89 -5.54 -15.60
CA LEU A 58 -5.72 -4.10 -15.80
C LEU A 58 -4.31 -3.62 -15.44
N GLY A 59 -3.75 -4.11 -14.32
CA GLY A 59 -2.39 -3.82 -13.88
C GLY A 59 -1.33 -4.26 -14.89
N ARG A 60 -1.46 -5.48 -15.42
CA ARG A 60 -0.60 -5.97 -16.49
C ARG A 60 -0.74 -5.17 -17.78
N GLU A 61 -1.97 -4.85 -18.19
CA GLU A 61 -2.19 -4.09 -19.42
C GLU A 61 -1.58 -2.69 -19.34
N VAL A 62 -1.66 -2.00 -18.19
CA VAL A 62 -1.03 -0.69 -18.04
C VAL A 62 0.49 -0.78 -18.02
N GLU A 63 1.06 -1.78 -17.35
CA GLU A 63 2.50 -2.01 -17.36
C GLU A 63 3.00 -2.31 -18.79
N ASP A 64 2.38 -3.25 -19.49
CA ASP A 64 2.80 -3.66 -20.83
C ASP A 64 2.82 -2.50 -21.83
N ARG A 65 1.91 -1.53 -21.66
CA ARG A 65 1.73 -0.42 -22.60
C ARG A 65 2.46 0.85 -22.23
N THR A 66 2.82 1.03 -20.96
CA THR A 66 3.34 2.31 -20.44
C THR A 66 4.56 2.16 -19.53
N LYS A 67 4.88 0.92 -19.13
CA LYS A 67 5.79 0.56 -18.04
C LYS A 67 5.36 1.03 -16.64
N ALA A 68 4.26 1.78 -16.52
CA ALA A 68 3.74 2.21 -15.22
C ALA A 68 3.04 1.06 -14.51
N GLN A 69 3.17 1.01 -13.18
CA GLN A 69 2.61 -0.06 -12.37
C GLN A 69 1.58 0.51 -11.40
N VAL A 70 0.35 -0.01 -11.42
CA VAL A 70 -0.72 0.36 -10.49
C VAL A 70 -1.05 -0.87 -9.65
N ALA A 71 -0.97 -0.77 -8.33
CA ALA A 71 -1.22 -1.89 -7.43
C ALA A 71 -2.19 -1.53 -6.30
N VAL A 72 -2.81 -2.55 -5.69
CA VAL A 72 -3.60 -2.41 -4.46
C VAL A 72 -3.05 -3.32 -3.36
N LEU A 73 -3.00 -2.79 -2.14
CA LEU A 73 -2.69 -3.49 -0.90
C LEU A 73 -3.84 -3.30 0.10
N THR A 74 -4.47 -4.40 0.50
CA THR A 74 -5.45 -4.40 1.59
C THR A 74 -4.86 -5.11 2.80
N VAL A 75 -5.03 -4.52 3.97
CA VAL A 75 -4.56 -5.08 5.25
C VAL A 75 -5.62 -4.90 6.34
N SER A 76 -5.63 -5.81 7.30
CA SER A 76 -6.53 -5.68 8.45
C SER A 76 -6.10 -4.52 9.35
N SER A 77 -4.80 -4.37 9.63
CA SER A 77 -4.25 -3.32 10.51
C SER A 77 -2.96 -2.73 9.95
N LEU A 78 -2.66 -1.51 10.39
CA LEU A 78 -1.37 -0.83 10.19
C LEU A 78 -0.34 -1.17 11.28
N GLU A 79 -0.68 -2.04 12.24
CA GLU A 79 0.21 -2.47 13.33
C GLU A 79 0.81 -1.29 14.12
N GLY A 80 0.00 -0.25 14.32
CA GLY A 80 0.38 0.96 15.06
C GLY A 80 1.11 2.03 14.23
N MET A 81 1.34 1.81 12.94
CA MET A 81 1.90 2.82 12.04
C MET A 81 0.86 3.84 11.56
N THR A 82 1.35 5.00 11.11
CA THR A 82 0.56 5.93 10.30
C THR A 82 0.31 5.33 8.91
N ILE A 83 -0.77 5.72 8.21
CA ILE A 83 -1.02 5.17 6.87
C ILE A 83 -0.02 5.70 5.85
N GLU A 84 0.48 6.92 6.08
CA GLU A 84 1.50 7.59 5.32
C GLU A 84 2.81 6.79 5.35
N ASP A 85 3.30 6.47 6.55
CA ASP A 85 4.53 5.68 6.70
C ASP A 85 4.34 4.25 6.18
N PHE A 86 3.18 3.66 6.44
CA PHE A 86 2.88 2.30 5.99
C PHE A 86 2.85 2.21 4.47
N ALA A 87 2.13 3.11 3.80
CA ALA A 87 2.01 3.12 2.34
C ALA A 87 3.35 3.40 1.68
N LEU A 88 4.14 4.35 2.19
CA LEU A 88 5.47 4.64 1.66
C LEU A 88 6.42 3.44 1.83
N GLN A 89 6.41 2.78 2.99
CA GLN A 89 7.23 1.59 3.21
C GLN A 89 6.79 0.41 2.32
N ALA A 90 5.48 0.19 2.17
CA ALA A 90 4.94 -0.81 1.26
C ALA A 90 5.32 -0.54 -0.20
N PHE A 91 5.14 0.70 -0.66
CA PHE A 91 5.50 1.13 -2.02
C PHE A 91 6.97 0.84 -2.34
N ARG A 92 7.86 1.18 -1.40
CA ARG A 92 9.31 0.91 -1.54
C ARG A 92 9.65 -0.57 -1.46
N ALA A 93 9.05 -1.31 -0.53
CA ALA A 93 9.28 -2.74 -0.36
C ALA A 93 8.84 -3.52 -1.62
N TYR A 94 7.76 -3.08 -2.26
CA TYR A 94 7.20 -3.73 -3.44
C TYR A 94 7.89 -3.28 -4.73
N GLN A 95 8.75 -2.26 -4.66
CA GLN A 95 9.51 -1.71 -5.79
C GLN A 95 8.60 -1.31 -6.95
N LEU A 96 7.48 -0.64 -6.64
CA LEU A 96 6.48 -0.27 -7.64
C LEU A 96 6.99 0.85 -8.57
N GLY A 97 6.79 0.64 -9.86
CA GLY A 97 7.19 1.51 -10.95
C GLY A 97 8.47 1.06 -11.64
N ASP A 98 8.66 1.52 -12.88
CA ASP A 98 9.92 1.36 -13.58
C ASP A 98 11.03 2.17 -12.88
N LYS A 99 12.24 1.60 -12.79
CA LYS A 99 13.37 2.19 -12.05
C LYS A 99 13.82 3.54 -12.57
N GLU A 100 13.66 3.79 -13.87
CA GLU A 100 14.04 5.04 -14.50
C GLU A 100 12.87 6.03 -14.49
N LEU A 101 11.66 5.54 -14.71
CA LEU A 101 10.47 6.38 -14.86
C LEU A 101 9.83 6.75 -13.52
N ASN A 102 10.03 5.98 -12.46
CA ASN A 102 9.43 6.21 -11.13
C ASN A 102 7.91 6.34 -11.19
N ASN A 103 7.26 5.51 -12.01
CA ASN A 103 5.84 5.61 -12.39
C ASN A 103 4.98 4.52 -11.73
N GLY A 104 5.17 4.30 -10.43
CA GLY A 104 4.36 3.39 -9.62
C GLY A 104 3.18 4.10 -8.95
N VAL A 105 2.09 3.37 -8.67
CA VAL A 105 0.96 3.81 -7.86
C VAL A 105 0.55 2.67 -6.92
N LEU A 106 0.31 2.97 -5.64
CA LEU A 106 -0.19 2.01 -4.66
C LEU A 106 -1.43 2.55 -3.94
N LEU A 107 -2.56 1.86 -4.10
CA LEU A 107 -3.75 2.04 -3.27
C LEU A 107 -3.62 1.17 -2.01
N VAL A 108 -3.59 1.78 -0.83
CA VAL A 108 -3.55 1.07 0.46
C VAL A 108 -4.87 1.25 1.20
N ILE A 109 -5.46 0.16 1.68
CA ILE A 109 -6.65 0.18 2.54
C ILE A 109 -6.38 -0.62 3.81
N ALA A 110 -6.60 0.02 4.95
CA ALA A 110 -6.49 -0.59 6.27
C ALA A 110 -7.83 -0.57 7.00
N MET A 111 -8.38 -1.75 7.27
CA MET A 111 -9.77 -1.88 7.71
C MET A 111 -9.98 -1.51 9.17
N ASN A 112 -9.05 -1.89 10.07
CA ASN A 112 -9.18 -1.60 11.50
C ASN A 112 -9.06 -0.10 11.77
N GLU A 113 -8.14 0.57 11.10
CA GLU A 113 -7.94 2.02 11.23
C GLU A 113 -8.92 2.82 10.36
N ARG A 114 -9.65 2.15 9.45
CA ARG A 114 -10.56 2.77 8.47
C ARG A 114 -9.86 3.86 7.67
N LYS A 115 -8.65 3.58 7.21
CA LYS A 115 -7.83 4.52 6.44
C LYS A 115 -7.61 4.01 5.02
N VAL A 116 -7.57 4.93 4.07
CA VAL A 116 -7.19 4.68 2.68
C VAL A 116 -6.19 5.74 2.24
N ARG A 117 -5.21 5.34 1.43
CA ARG A 117 -4.19 6.22 0.86
C ARG A 117 -3.81 5.76 -0.53
N ILE A 118 -3.46 6.70 -1.40
CA ILE A 118 -2.80 6.42 -2.66
C ILE A 118 -1.39 7.01 -2.57
N GLU A 119 -0.38 6.16 -2.74
CA GLU A 119 1.01 6.57 -2.87
C GLU A 119 1.36 6.63 -4.37
N VAL A 120 1.93 7.75 -4.82
CA VAL A 120 2.23 8.02 -6.23
C VAL A 120 3.72 8.24 -6.40
N GLY A 121 4.33 7.55 -7.36
CA GLY A 121 5.72 7.77 -7.75
C GLY A 121 5.91 9.06 -8.53
N TYR A 122 7.10 9.65 -8.41
CA TYR A 122 7.44 10.96 -8.97
C TYR A 122 7.11 11.12 -10.47
N GLY A 123 7.27 10.05 -11.26
CA GLY A 123 7.00 10.06 -12.70
C GLY A 123 5.53 10.24 -13.07
N LEU A 124 4.62 10.14 -12.10
CA LEU A 124 3.18 10.27 -12.31
C LEU A 124 2.58 11.50 -11.61
N GLU A 125 3.39 12.39 -11.02
CA GLU A 125 2.87 13.61 -10.37
C GLU A 125 2.14 14.56 -11.33
N GLY A 126 2.46 14.52 -12.63
CA GLY A 126 1.70 15.25 -13.66
C GLY A 126 0.30 14.67 -13.88
N ALA A 127 0.19 13.33 -13.90
CA ALA A 127 -1.05 12.60 -14.11
C ALA A 127 -1.93 12.58 -12.85
N LEU A 128 -1.32 12.36 -11.70
CA LEU A 128 -1.93 12.13 -10.40
C LEU A 128 -1.33 13.07 -9.33
N PRO A 129 -1.48 14.40 -9.49
CA PRO A 129 -1.07 15.34 -8.45
C PRO A 129 -1.92 15.15 -7.20
N ASP A 130 -1.39 15.57 -6.04
CA ASP A 130 -2.02 15.40 -4.72
C ASP A 130 -3.50 15.81 -4.69
N GLY A 131 -3.84 16.99 -5.22
CA GLY A 131 -5.24 17.43 -5.28
C GLY A 131 -6.16 16.54 -6.13
N LYS A 132 -5.65 15.90 -7.20
CA LYS A 132 -6.43 14.93 -7.98
C LYS A 132 -6.58 13.62 -7.21
N VAL A 133 -5.52 13.17 -6.56
CA VAL A 133 -5.54 11.98 -5.70
C VAL A 133 -6.56 12.13 -4.57
N GLY A 134 -6.58 13.27 -3.87
CA GLY A 134 -7.58 13.57 -2.85
C GLY A 134 -9.01 13.45 -3.39
N ARG A 135 -9.29 14.06 -4.54
CA ARG A 135 -10.61 13.93 -5.20
C ARG A 135 -10.97 12.49 -5.59
N ILE A 136 -10.01 11.69 -6.04
CA ILE A 136 -10.25 10.26 -6.32
C ILE A 136 -10.66 9.53 -5.04
N LEU A 137 -10.01 9.82 -3.91
CA LEU A 137 -10.41 9.24 -2.63
C LEU A 137 -11.82 9.71 -2.25
N ASP A 138 -12.09 11.00 -2.28
CA ASP A 138 -13.34 11.59 -1.80
C ASP A 138 -14.56 11.24 -2.64
N GLU A 139 -14.42 11.27 -3.96
CA GLU A 139 -15.55 11.11 -4.89
C GLU A 139 -15.75 9.67 -5.35
N VAL A 140 -14.69 8.85 -5.35
CA VAL A 140 -14.74 7.48 -5.90
C VAL A 140 -14.63 6.43 -4.81
N THR A 141 -13.71 6.62 -3.86
CA THR A 141 -13.34 5.57 -2.91
C THR A 141 -14.22 5.59 -1.68
N LEU A 142 -14.34 6.75 -1.04
CA LEU A 142 -15.04 6.90 0.24
C LEU A 142 -16.54 6.65 0.21
N PRO A 143 -17.29 7.00 -0.84
CA PRO A 143 -18.73 6.72 -0.88
C PRO A 143 -19.01 5.23 -0.73
N SER A 144 -18.32 4.37 -1.49
CA SER A 144 -18.48 2.91 -1.39
C SER A 144 -17.97 2.33 -0.06
N LEU A 145 -16.89 2.88 0.51
CA LEU A 145 -16.43 2.46 1.85
C LEU A 145 -17.45 2.79 2.95
N LYS A 146 -18.08 3.97 2.90
CA LYS A 146 -19.15 4.39 3.83
C LYS A 146 -20.38 3.48 3.76
N GLU A 147 -20.66 2.91 2.59
CA GLU A 147 -21.74 1.94 2.36
C GLU A 147 -21.35 0.50 2.69
N ASN A 148 -20.16 0.27 3.28
CA ASN A 148 -19.61 -1.04 3.56
C ASN A 148 -19.47 -1.93 2.31
N LEU A 149 -19.09 -1.32 1.19
CA LEU A 149 -18.82 -1.96 -0.10
C LEU A 149 -17.33 -1.84 -0.49
N PRO A 150 -16.39 -2.44 0.28
CA PRO A 150 -14.95 -2.25 0.07
C PRO A 150 -14.43 -2.79 -1.26
N GLY A 151 -14.91 -3.96 -1.72
CA GLY A 151 -14.53 -4.50 -3.04
C GLY A 151 -14.90 -3.53 -4.17
N GLN A 152 -16.11 -2.97 -4.12
CA GLN A 152 -16.56 -1.96 -5.10
C GLN A 152 -15.71 -0.67 -5.03
N ALA A 153 -15.37 -0.21 -3.82
CA ALA A 153 -14.50 0.96 -3.64
C ALA A 153 -13.14 0.72 -4.32
N ILE A 154 -12.51 -0.43 -4.03
CA ILE A 154 -11.22 -0.80 -4.60
C ILE A 154 -11.28 -0.84 -6.12
N VAL A 155 -12.26 -1.56 -6.68
CA VAL A 155 -12.37 -1.78 -8.12
C VAL A 155 -12.54 -0.46 -8.87
N LYS A 156 -13.46 0.40 -8.41
CA LYS A 156 -13.70 1.70 -9.03
C LYS A 156 -12.46 2.60 -8.96
N THR A 157 -11.83 2.69 -7.79
CA THR A 157 -10.63 3.52 -7.60
C THR A 157 -9.47 3.04 -8.45
N TYR A 158 -9.21 1.74 -8.47
CA TYR A 158 -8.16 1.14 -9.29
C TYR A 158 -8.38 1.42 -10.78
N GLN A 159 -9.62 1.30 -11.27
CA GLN A 159 -9.97 1.61 -12.66
C GLN A 159 -9.76 3.09 -13.00
N VAL A 160 -10.09 4.01 -12.10
CA VAL A 160 -9.81 5.44 -12.28
C VAL A 160 -8.30 5.68 -12.33
N LEU A 161 -7.52 5.08 -11.44
CA LEU A 161 -6.06 5.21 -11.44
C LEU A 161 -5.45 4.69 -12.75
N VAL A 162 -5.85 3.51 -13.21
CA VAL A 162 -5.41 2.94 -14.50
C VAL A 162 -5.76 3.87 -15.66
N ARG A 163 -6.97 4.46 -15.67
CA ARG A 163 -7.38 5.42 -16.69
C ARG A 163 -6.50 6.67 -16.69
N GLU A 164 -6.26 7.28 -15.54
CA GLU A 164 -5.42 8.49 -15.44
C GLU A 164 -3.97 8.20 -15.87
N VAL A 165 -3.40 7.07 -15.44
CA VAL A 165 -2.06 6.64 -15.86
C VAL A 165 -2.02 6.38 -17.36
N ALA A 166 -2.99 5.65 -17.93
CA ALA A 166 -3.02 5.39 -19.36
C ALA A 166 -3.12 6.68 -20.19
N ASN A 167 -3.94 7.64 -19.73
CA ASN A 167 -4.09 8.94 -20.38
C ASN A 167 -2.79 9.75 -20.41
N GLU A 168 -1.98 9.72 -19.35
CA GLU A 168 -0.67 10.38 -19.30
C GLU A 168 0.24 9.93 -20.44
N TYR A 169 0.22 8.64 -20.76
CA TYR A 169 1.03 8.07 -21.84
C TYR A 169 0.30 8.04 -23.20
N GLY A 170 -0.86 8.68 -23.33
CA GLY A 170 -1.65 8.70 -24.57
C GLY A 170 -2.20 7.33 -24.99
N VAL A 171 -2.35 6.43 -24.03
CA VAL A 171 -2.76 5.03 -24.22
C VAL A 171 -4.22 4.86 -23.79
N LYS A 172 -5.02 4.12 -24.57
CA LYS A 172 -6.42 3.80 -24.21
C LYS A 172 -6.54 2.37 -23.71
N ILE A 173 -6.76 2.19 -22.41
CA ILE A 173 -7.06 0.89 -21.78
C ILE A 173 -8.57 0.75 -21.60
N GLN A 174 -9.11 -0.44 -21.87
CA GLN A 174 -10.54 -0.69 -21.71
C GLN A 174 -10.86 -0.88 -20.22
N VAL A 175 -11.39 0.17 -19.61
CA VAL A 175 -12.07 0.13 -18.32
C VAL A 175 -13.59 0.23 -18.55
N PRO A 176 -14.44 -0.31 -17.67
CA PRO A 176 -15.89 -0.26 -17.84
C PRO A 176 -16.43 1.16 -18.11
N GLU A 177 -17.39 1.27 -19.02
CA GLU A 177 -18.08 2.53 -19.29
C GLU A 177 -18.88 2.98 -18.06
N GLY A 178 -18.90 4.30 -17.78
CA GLY A 178 -19.65 4.87 -16.65
C GLY A 178 -18.85 5.08 -15.36
N LEU A 179 -17.51 4.99 -15.41
CA LEU A 179 -16.67 5.46 -14.31
C LEU A 179 -16.96 6.94 -14.00
N PRO A 180 -17.04 7.33 -12.71
CA PRO A 180 -17.27 8.71 -12.35
C PRO A 180 -16.24 9.64 -13.00
N SER A 181 -16.72 10.75 -13.54
CA SER A 181 -15.89 11.89 -13.91
C SER A 181 -15.57 12.65 -12.63
N LEU A 182 -14.27 12.90 -12.39
CA LEU A 182 -13.86 13.70 -11.24
C LEU A 182 -14.38 15.13 -11.41
N THR A 183 -14.91 15.73 -10.35
CA THR A 183 -15.34 17.12 -10.40
C THR A 183 -14.14 18.06 -10.60
N GLU A 184 -14.31 19.11 -11.40
CA GLU A 184 -13.30 20.16 -11.53
C GLU A 184 -13.31 21.02 -10.26
N GLY A 185 -12.29 20.83 -9.41
CA GLY A 185 -11.86 21.82 -8.42
C GLY A 185 -12.61 21.87 -7.09
N LYS A 186 -11.97 21.33 -6.05
CA LYS A 186 -11.59 22.07 -4.82
C LYS A 186 -10.50 21.21 -4.16
N ASN A 187 -9.28 21.75 -4.00
CA ASN A 187 -8.26 21.06 -3.23
C ASN A 187 -8.63 21.23 -1.75
N ASP A 188 -8.92 20.12 -1.09
CA ASP A 188 -9.03 20.06 0.37
C ASP A 188 -7.86 19.20 0.85
N ASP A 189 -6.85 19.86 1.43
CA ASP A 189 -5.59 19.25 1.86
C ASP A 189 -5.73 18.53 3.22
N THR A 190 -6.96 18.18 3.61
CA THR A 190 -7.22 17.62 4.94
C THR A 190 -7.06 16.11 4.97
N VAL A 191 -6.20 15.66 5.90
CA VAL A 191 -6.10 14.24 6.27
C VAL A 191 -7.42 13.86 6.94
N HIS A 192 -8.34 13.32 6.17
CA HIS A 192 -9.64 12.91 6.67
C HIS A 192 -9.49 11.64 7.54
N PRO A 193 -10.16 11.54 8.70
CA PRO A 193 -10.64 10.27 9.21
C PRO A 193 -11.82 9.84 8.35
N LEU A 194 -11.73 8.65 7.73
CA LEU A 194 -12.35 8.46 6.42
C LEU A 194 -13.78 7.94 6.44
N TRP A 195 -14.29 7.29 7.50
CA TRP A 195 -15.70 6.87 7.60
C TRP A 195 -15.99 6.22 8.98
N PRO A 196 -17.24 6.28 9.49
CA PRO A 196 -17.59 5.78 10.82
C PRO A 196 -17.45 4.27 10.95
#